data_AF-A0A1Q3DH50-F1
#
_entry.id   AF-A0A1Q3DH50-F1
#
_cell.length_a   1.000
_cell.length_b   1.000
_cell.length_c   1.000
_cell.angle_alpha   90.00
_cell.angle_beta   90.00
_cell.angle_gamma   90.00
#
_symmetry.space_group_name_H-M   'P 1'
#
loop_
_entity.id
_entity.type
_entity.pdbx_description
1 polymer ?
#
loop_
_entity_poly.entity_id
_entity_poly.type
_entity_poly.pdbx_seq_one_letter_code
_entity_poly.pdbx_strand_id
1 'polypeptide(L)'
;MHDNENISEMFTRFTTIINSLKNLGKSYPNQELVRKILRCLSKSWTPKVTAIDEAKDLTTLPLEQLLGSLMTHETTMKNHEREEAKKKKTVALRALKEENESDEDGDM
;
A
#
# COMPACT_ATOMS: atom_id res chain seq x y z
N MET A 1 -1.33 -8.50 10.78
CA MET A 1 -0.48 -7.33 10.48
C MET A 1 -0.92 -6.23 11.43
N HIS A 2 0.02 -5.61 12.12
CA HIS A 2 -0.29 -4.46 12.98
C HIS A 2 -0.47 -3.19 12.13
N ASP A 3 -1.15 -2.17 12.65
CA ASP A 3 -1.59 -1.01 11.85
C ASP A 3 -0.44 -0.20 11.22
N ASN A 4 0.75 -0.23 11.81
CA ASN A 4 1.96 0.46 11.31
C ASN A 4 3.09 -0.48 10.90
N GLU A 5 2.82 -1.79 10.87
CA GLU A 5 3.80 -2.80 10.49
C GLU A 5 3.89 -2.87 8.97
N ASN A 6 5.10 -2.87 8.40
CA ASN A 6 5.27 -3.08 6.96
C ASN A 6 5.29 -4.58 6.59
N ILE A 7 5.14 -4.89 5.31
CA ILE A 7 5.14 -6.28 4.82
C ILE A 7 6.41 -7.05 5.21
N SER A 8 7.58 -6.41 5.18
CA SER A 8 8.85 -7.06 5.52
C SER A 8 8.94 -7.42 7.01
N GLU A 9 8.51 -6.51 7.89
CA GLU A 9 8.42 -6.73 9.34
C GLU A 9 7.43 -7.86 9.67
N MET A 10 6.25 -7.82 9.06
CA MET A 10 5.23 -8.86 9.21
C MET A 10 5.76 -10.23 8.76
N PHE A 11 6.43 -10.28 7.61
CA PHE A 11 7.02 -11.52 7.08
C PHE A 11 8.17 -12.04 7.94
N THR A 12 8.98 -11.14 8.51
CA THR A 12 10.06 -11.49 9.45
C THR A 12 9.47 -12.16 10.69
N ARG A 13 8.46 -11.56 11.33
CA ARG A 13 7.77 -12.18 12.48
C ARG A 13 7.12 -13.50 12.13
N PHE A 14 6.47 -13.58 10.97
CA PHE A 14 5.89 -14.82 10.48
C PHE A 14 6.96 -15.92 10.37
N THR A 15 8.10 -15.62 9.77
CA THR A 15 9.22 -16.56 9.63
C THR A 15 9.78 -17.00 10.98
N THR A 16 9.94 -16.07 11.94
CA THR A 16 10.34 -16.41 13.31
C THR A 16 9.38 -17.41 13.94
N ILE A 17 8.06 -17.17 13.84
CA ILE A 17 7.04 -18.08 14.39
C ILE A 17 7.09 -19.46 13.72
N ILE A 18 7.19 -19.51 12.39
CA ILE A 18 7.27 -20.77 11.65
C ILE A 18 8.53 -21.56 12.01
N ASN A 19 9.67 -20.88 12.16
CA ASN A 19 10.92 -21.51 12.58
C ASN A 19 10.83 -22.06 14.01
N SER A 20 10.23 -21.31 14.94
CA SER A 20 9.96 -21.80 16.30
C SER A 20 9.04 -23.02 16.30
N LEU A 21 7.98 -23.01 15.49
CA LEU A 21 7.07 -24.16 15.35
C LEU A 21 7.77 -25.38 14.76
N LYS A 22 8.63 -25.17 13.77
CA LYS A 22 9.45 -26.24 13.17
C LYS A 22 10.38 -26.87 14.21
N ASN A 23 11.01 -26.07 15.06
CA ASN A 23 11.84 -26.56 16.18
C ASN A 23 11.04 -27.34 17.22
N LEU A 24 9.75 -27.04 17.37
CA LEU A 24 8.80 -27.78 18.22
C LEU A 24 8.20 -29.01 17.52
N GLY A 25 8.69 -29.37 16.32
CA GLY A 25 8.24 -30.54 15.55
C GLY A 25 7.00 -30.30 14.68
N LYS A 26 6.49 -29.06 14.59
CA LYS A 26 5.36 -28.72 13.71
C LYS A 26 5.85 -28.00 12.46
N SER A 27 5.81 -28.69 11.32
CA SER A 27 6.09 -28.12 10.01
C SER A 27 4.80 -27.88 9.23
N TYR A 28 4.80 -26.88 8.36
CA TYR A 28 3.67 -26.56 7.48
C TYR A 28 4.11 -26.66 6.01
N PRO A 29 3.27 -27.21 5.12
CA PRO A 29 3.54 -27.19 3.70
C PRO A 29 3.45 -25.75 3.16
N ASN A 30 4.15 -25.49 2.05
CA ASN A 30 4.21 -24.16 1.42
C ASN A 30 2.83 -23.53 1.19
N GLN A 31 1.87 -24.32 0.70
CA GLN A 31 0.49 -23.89 0.47
C GLN A 31 -0.18 -23.35 1.74
N GLU A 32 0.04 -23.98 2.88
CA GLU A 32 -0.50 -23.49 4.16
C GLU A 32 0.18 -22.22 4.61
N LEU A 33 1.49 -22.10 4.41
CA LEU A 33 2.24 -20.89 4.72
C LEU A 33 1.73 -19.70 3.90
N VAL A 34 1.55 -19.88 2.60
CA VAL A 34 0.99 -18.88 1.67
C VAL A 34 -0.39 -18.41 2.16
N ARG A 35 -1.30 -19.35 2.44
CA ARG A 35 -2.65 -19.01 2.95
C ARG A 35 -2.61 -18.27 4.29
N LYS A 36 -1.74 -18.69 5.20
CA LYS A 36 -1.60 -18.03 6.51
C LYS A 36 -1.08 -16.60 6.36
N ILE A 37 -0.12 -16.36 5.46
CA ILE A 37 0.37 -15.01 5.17
C ILE A 37 -0.75 -14.13 4.61
N LEU A 38 -1.45 -14.60 3.58
CA LEU A 38 -2.55 -13.86 2.97
C LEU A 38 -3.65 -13.50 3.98
N ARG A 39 -3.96 -14.44 4.91
CA ARG A 39 -4.94 -14.22 5.98
C ARG A 39 -4.46 -13.26 7.08
N CYS A 40 -3.15 -13.06 7.21
CA CYS A 40 -2.55 -12.15 8.21
C CYS A 40 -2.47 -10.70 7.72
N LEU A 41 -2.72 -10.42 6.44
CA LEU A 41 -2.71 -9.07 5.87
C LEU A 41 -3.90 -8.24 6.39
N SER A 42 -3.72 -6.91 6.45
CA SER A 42 -4.80 -6.01 6.86
C SER A 42 -5.90 -5.92 5.78
N LYS A 43 -7.08 -5.41 6.15
CA LYS A 43 -8.26 -5.36 5.25
C LYS A 43 -8.03 -4.54 3.97
N SER A 44 -7.08 -3.60 3.96
CA SER A 44 -6.72 -2.84 2.76
C SER A 44 -6.12 -3.71 1.66
N TRP A 45 -5.63 -4.91 2.00
CA TRP A 45 -5.06 -5.87 1.05
C TRP A 45 -6.10 -6.81 0.43
N THR A 46 -7.37 -6.77 0.84
CA THR A 46 -8.42 -7.68 0.34
C THR A 46 -8.49 -7.75 -1.20
N PRO A 47 -8.41 -6.64 -1.96
CA PRO A 47 -8.42 -6.71 -3.42
C PRO A 47 -7.21 -7.48 -3.96
N LYS A 48 -6.03 -7.27 -3.38
CA LYS A 48 -4.79 -7.94 -3.79
C LYS A 48 -4.80 -9.43 -3.44
N VAL A 49 -5.32 -9.79 -2.26
CA VAL A 49 -5.50 -11.19 -1.84
C VAL A 49 -6.44 -11.92 -2.81
N THR A 50 -7.59 -11.32 -3.12
CA THR A 50 -8.57 -11.89 -4.06
C THR A 50 -7.95 -12.13 -5.43
N ALA A 51 -7.22 -11.14 -5.96
CA ALA A 51 -6.53 -11.28 -7.25
C ALA A 51 -5.46 -12.37 -7.23
N ILE A 52 -4.77 -12.61 -6.11
CA ILE A 52 -3.79 -13.70 -5.99
C ILE A 52 -4.50 -15.06 -5.95
N ASP A 53 -5.59 -15.16 -5.20
CA ASP A 53 -6.40 -16.39 -5.08
C ASP A 53 -7.04 -16.78 -6.43
N GLU A 54 -7.42 -15.80 -7.27
CA GLU A 54 -7.97 -16.04 -8.61
C GLU A 54 -6.89 -16.33 -9.66
N ALA A 55 -5.75 -15.63 -9.62
CA ALA A 55 -4.75 -15.67 -10.68
C ALA A 55 -3.68 -16.74 -10.51
N LYS A 56 -3.45 -17.24 -9.29
CA LYS A 56 -2.34 -18.16 -9.00
C LYS A 56 -2.78 -19.39 -8.23
N ASP A 57 -2.18 -20.53 -8.58
CA ASP A 57 -2.29 -21.72 -7.76
C ASP A 57 -1.41 -21.57 -6.50
N LEU A 58 -2.07 -21.41 -5.35
CA LEU A 58 -1.42 -21.27 -4.05
C LEU A 58 -0.58 -22.50 -3.65
N THR A 59 -0.77 -23.65 -4.31
CA THR A 59 0.05 -24.85 -4.06
C THR A 59 1.47 -24.72 -4.60
N THR A 60 1.64 -24.06 -5.75
CA THR A 60 2.91 -23.95 -6.47
C THR A 60 3.60 -22.60 -6.26
N LEU A 61 2.91 -21.61 -5.71
CA LEU A 61 3.42 -20.26 -5.51
C LEU A 61 4.58 -20.23 -4.48
N PRO A 62 5.81 -19.87 -4.88
CA PRO A 62 6.92 -19.73 -3.94
C PRO A 62 6.70 -18.54 -3.00
N LEU A 63 7.07 -18.70 -1.72
CA LEU A 63 6.94 -17.64 -0.71
C LEU A 63 7.70 -16.37 -1.07
N GLU A 64 8.88 -16.50 -1.69
CA GLU A 64 9.70 -15.38 -2.15
C GLU A 64 8.99 -14.56 -3.22
N GLN A 65 8.30 -15.23 -4.16
CA GLN A 65 7.50 -14.55 -5.18
C GLN A 65 6.28 -13.86 -4.58
N LEU A 66 5.62 -14.50 -3.60
CA LEU A 66 4.52 -13.88 -2.87
C LEU A 66 5.00 -12.60 -2.16
N LEU A 67 6.09 -12.71 -1.40
CA LEU A 67 6.69 -11.60 -0.67
C LEU A 67 7.08 -10.46 -1.62
N GLY A 68 7.75 -10.77 -2.72
CA GLY A 68 8.11 -9.80 -3.76
C GLY A 68 6.88 -9.06 -4.30
N SER A 69 5.83 -9.80 -4.66
CA SER A 69 4.58 -9.20 -5.16
C SER A 69 3.90 -8.29 -4.13
N LEU A 70 3.91 -8.69 -2.86
CA LEU A 70 3.35 -7.89 -1.76
C LEU A 70 4.18 -6.61 -1.53
N MET A 71 5.51 -6.70 -1.47
CA MET A 71 6.38 -5.53 -1.28
C MET A 71 6.28 -4.53 -2.44
N THR A 72 6.22 -5.01 -3.69
CA THR A 72 6.00 -4.14 -4.85
C THR A 72 4.67 -3.42 -4.73
N HIS A 73 3.59 -4.12 -4.36
CA HIS A 73 2.28 -3.51 -4.19
C HIS A 73 2.27 -2.47 -3.05
N GLU A 74 2.91 -2.75 -1.91
CA GLU A 74 3.05 -1.80 -0.81
C GLU A 74 3.71 -0.50 -1.27
N THR A 75 4.79 -0.62 -2.06
CA THR A 75 5.51 0.52 -2.62
C THR A 75 4.65 1.33 -3.58
N THR A 76 3.91 0.65 -4.47
CA THR A 76 3.00 1.31 -5.41
C THR A 76 1.86 2.05 -4.69
N MET A 77 1.28 1.44 -3.65
CA MET A 77 0.22 2.08 -2.84
C MET A 77 0.75 3.35 -2.15
N LYS A 78 1.90 3.28 -1.47
CA LYS A 78 2.54 4.43 -0.82
C LYS A 78 2.86 5.56 -1.81
N ASN A 79 3.28 5.22 -3.03
CA ASN A 79 3.53 6.22 -4.08
C ASN A 79 2.23 6.87 -4.57
N HIS A 80 1.15 6.10 -4.74
CA HIS A 80 -0.15 6.63 -5.14
C HIS A 80 -0.71 7.60 -4.09
N GLU A 81 -0.62 7.26 -2.81
CA GLU A 81 -1.02 8.14 -1.70
C GLU A 81 -0.23 9.46 -1.70
N ARG A 82 1.09 9.42 -1.96
CA ARG A 82 1.92 10.63 -2.08
C ARG A 82 1.51 11.50 -3.26
N GLU A 83 1.19 10.91 -4.41
CA GLU A 83 0.76 11.63 -5.60
C GLU A 83 -0.64 12.26 -5.41
N GLU A 84 -1.57 11.56 -4.78
CA GLU A 84 -2.88 12.12 -4.42
C GLU A 84 -2.77 13.27 -3.39
N ALA A 85 -1.89 13.14 -2.40
CA ALA A 85 -1.64 14.18 -1.42
C ALA A 85 -1.04 15.46 -2.05
N LYS A 86 -0.24 15.33 -3.12
CA LYS A 86 0.26 16.47 -3.89
C LYS A 86 -0.82 17.12 -4.73
N LYS A 87 -1.67 16.33 -5.41
CA LYS A 87 -2.77 16.85 -6.24
C LYS A 87 -3.81 17.63 -5.44
N LYS A 88 -4.08 17.23 -4.19
CA LYS A 88 -4.99 17.94 -3.27
C LYS A 88 -4.49 19.32 -2.79
N LYS A 89 -3.22 19.67 -3.04
CA LYS A 89 -2.67 21.02 -2.77
C LYS A 89 -2.79 21.94 -3.99
N THR A 90 -3.91 21.90 -4.72
CA THR A 90 -4.15 22.85 -5.80
C THR A 90 -4.36 24.24 -5.20
N VAL A 91 -3.36 25.11 -5.40
CA VAL A 91 -3.37 26.52 -4.98
C VAL A 91 -4.47 27.23 -5.78
N ALA A 92 -5.47 27.76 -5.09
CA ALA A 92 -6.47 28.63 -5.71
C ALA A 92 -5.81 29.94 -6.16
N LEU A 93 -5.83 30.23 -7.46
CA LEU A 93 -5.47 31.54 -7.98
C LEU A 93 -6.58 32.54 -7.64
N ARG A 94 -6.32 33.44 -6.70
CA ARG A 94 -7.10 34.68 -6.50
C ARG A 94 -6.76 35.62 -7.66
N ALA A 95 -7.69 35.82 -8.58
CA ALA A 95 -7.61 36.91 -9.54
C ALA A 95 -7.79 38.24 -8.78
N LEU A 96 -6.71 39.03 -8.69
CA LEU A 96 -6.83 40.44 -8.36
C LEU A 96 -7.36 41.13 -9.62
N LYS A 97 -8.62 41.56 -9.55
CA LYS A 97 -9.23 42.41 -10.58
C LYS A 97 -8.55 43.78 -10.49
N GLU A 98 -7.77 44.13 -11.51
CA GLU A 98 -7.38 45.52 -11.75
C GLU A 98 -8.64 46.28 -12.15
N GLU A 99 -9.21 47.04 -11.23
CA GLU A 99 -10.10 48.15 -11.58
C GLU A 99 -9.21 49.38 -11.77
N ASN A 100 -8.85 49.60 -13.03
CA ASN A 100 -8.50 50.93 -13.53
C ASN A 100 -9.80 51.74 -13.48
N GLU A 101 -9.93 52.63 -12.50
CA GLU A 101 -10.84 53.77 -12.59
C GLU A 101 -10.00 54.99 -12.98
N SER A 102 -10.08 55.31 -14.27
CA SER A 102 -9.67 56.58 -14.84
C SER A 102 -10.72 57.62 -14.46
N ASP A 103 -10.35 58.60 -13.65
CA ASP A 103 -11.12 59.84 -13.53
C ASP A 103 -10.29 60.98 -14.15
N GLU A 104 -10.55 61.22 -15.44
CA GLU A 104 -10.39 62.55 -16.05
C GLU A 104 -11.67 63.34 -15.76
N ASP A 105 -11.53 64.49 -15.08
CA ASP A 105 -12.37 65.69 -15.16
C ASP A 105 -11.62 66.74 -14.30
N GLY A 106 -11.31 67.99 -14.67
CA GLY A 106 -11.87 68.90 -15.66
C GLY A 106 -11.77 70.31 -15.03
N ASP A 107 -10.99 71.19 -15.66
CA ASP A 107 -10.74 72.62 -15.45
C ASP A 107 -11.77 73.46 -14.65
N MET A 108 -11.34 74.10 -13.53
CA MET A 108 -11.43 75.55 -13.26
C MET A 108 -10.64 75.97 -12.01
#